data_AF-A0A8T4UYB5-F1
#
_entry.id   AF-A0A8T4UYB5-F1
#
_cell.length_a   1.000
_cell.length_b   1.000
_cell.length_c   1.000
_cell.angle_alpha   90.00
_cell.angle_beta   90.00
_cell.angle_gamma   90.00
#
_symmetry.space_group_name_H-M   'P 1'
#
loop_
_entity.id
_entity.type
_entity.pdbx_description
1 polymer ?
#
loop_
_entity_poly.entity_id
_entity_poly.type
_entity_poly.pdbx_seq_one_letter_code
_entity_poly.pdbx_strand_id
1 'polypeptide(L)'
;MDVIVDGQKRKINWTKLLLAVAVIVAVVLFIRPGILGYGVYLQAKNSNYSIDELGQNLQALQFKLDSTEQNLSVQDSFNDKVVDLIERSNSQLLACESERAKLQAESTYAAQLCAQRTEILRQELADNSAAIANQTSAELQGAQEDLAVVQEQLDKTVSNFNTFAENTARSVCCKQRYDNAEINSYNIINNKLVCLGSGGSLLNCTLG
;
A
#
# COMPACT_ATOMS: atom_id res chain seq x y z
N MET A 1 -79.91 -11.52 -31.72
CA MET A 1 -80.53 -10.28 -31.20
C MET A 1 -79.94 -9.15 -32.01
N ASP A 2 -80.54 -8.89 -33.16
CA ASP A 2 -80.13 -7.85 -34.10
C ASP A 2 -80.75 -6.52 -33.66
N VAL A 3 -79.90 -5.54 -33.33
CA VAL A 3 -80.35 -4.17 -33.10
C VAL A 3 -80.25 -3.43 -34.43
N ILE A 4 -81.40 -3.29 -35.08
CA ILE A 4 -81.61 -2.44 -36.25
C ILE A 4 -81.55 -0.99 -35.78
N VAL A 5 -80.53 -0.25 -36.21
CA VAL A 5 -80.44 1.21 -36.02
C VAL A 5 -81.03 1.89 -37.25
N ASP A 6 -82.25 2.40 -37.11
CA ASP A 6 -82.96 3.13 -38.16
C ASP A 6 -82.37 4.53 -38.35
N GLY A 7 -81.72 4.75 -39.49
CA GLY A 7 -81.09 6.01 -39.87
C GLY A 7 -82.07 6.98 -40.54
N GLN A 8 -82.77 7.81 -39.75
CA GLN A 8 -83.51 8.96 -40.29
C GLN A 8 -82.55 10.12 -40.67
N LYS A 9 -82.16 10.18 -41.95
CA LYS A 9 -81.49 11.35 -42.54
C LYS A 9 -82.47 12.52 -42.69
N ARG A 10 -82.60 13.36 -41.65
CA ARG A 10 -83.23 14.69 -41.81
C ARG A 10 -82.33 15.54 -42.71
N LYS A 11 -82.85 15.97 -43.87
CA LYS A 11 -82.19 16.97 -44.73
C LYS A 11 -82.17 18.32 -44.01
N ILE A 12 -81.16 18.52 -43.17
CA ILE A 12 -80.91 19.81 -42.51
C ILE A 12 -80.46 20.79 -43.60
N ASN A 13 -81.17 21.91 -43.73
CA ASN A 13 -80.78 23.00 -44.63
C ASN A 13 -79.53 23.67 -44.05
N TRP A 14 -78.36 23.12 -44.38
CA TRP A 14 -77.04 23.54 -43.88
C TRP A 14 -76.76 25.03 -44.04
N THR A 15 -77.33 25.68 -45.06
CA THR A 15 -77.23 27.13 -45.26
C THR A 15 -77.89 27.93 -44.15
N LYS A 16 -79.05 27.50 -43.64
CA LYS A 16 -79.73 28.15 -42.51
C LYS A 16 -79.00 27.88 -41.18
N LEU A 17 -78.41 26.70 -41.03
CA LEU A 17 -77.62 26.35 -39.84
C LEU A 17 -76.32 27.15 -39.79
N LEU A 18 -75.61 27.28 -40.92
CA LEU A 18 -74.42 28.12 -41.04
C LEU A 18 -74.72 29.61 -40.77
N LEU A 19 -75.83 30.13 -41.30
CA LEU A 19 -76.23 31.52 -41.04
C LEU A 19 -76.54 31.75 -39.55
N ALA A 20 -77.27 30.82 -38.90
CA ALA A 20 -77.58 30.91 -37.48
C ALA A 20 -76.31 30.86 -36.61
N VAL A 21 -75.35 29.98 -36.93
CA VAL A 21 -74.06 29.91 -36.24
C VAL A 21 -73.27 31.20 -36.44
N ALA A 22 -73.22 31.75 -37.65
CA ALA A 22 -72.52 33.01 -37.93
C ALA A 22 -73.10 34.19 -37.13
N VAL A 23 -74.43 34.28 -37.02
CA VAL A 23 -75.09 35.32 -36.21
C VAL A 23 -74.76 35.15 -34.72
N ILE A 24 -74.78 33.92 -34.19
CA ILE A 24 -74.41 33.65 -32.79
C ILE A 24 -72.96 34.03 -32.52
N VAL A 25 -72.03 33.67 -33.41
CA VAL A 25 -70.60 34.04 -33.28
C VAL A 25 -70.42 35.55 -33.32
N ALA A 26 -71.10 36.26 -34.24
CA ALA A 26 -71.05 37.72 -34.29
C ALA A 26 -71.57 38.34 -32.99
N VAL A 27 -72.72 37.89 -32.48
CA VAL A 27 -73.29 38.36 -31.22
C VAL A 27 -72.32 38.14 -30.04
N VAL A 28 -71.68 36.98 -29.96
CA VAL A 28 -70.69 36.69 -28.91
C VAL A 28 -69.46 37.60 -29.03
N LEU A 29 -68.98 37.86 -30.25
CA LEU A 29 -67.83 38.73 -30.51
C LEU A 29 -68.12 40.21 -30.24
N PHE A 30 -69.35 40.70 -30.42
CA PHE A 30 -69.69 42.10 -30.15
C PHE A 30 -70.14 42.35 -28.70
N ILE A 31 -70.88 41.42 -28.09
CA ILE A 31 -71.41 41.60 -26.74
C ILE A 31 -70.33 41.43 -25.67
N ARG A 32 -69.44 40.43 -25.80
CA ARG A 32 -68.40 40.17 -24.78
C ARG A 32 -67.46 41.35 -24.54
N PRO A 33 -66.88 42.01 -25.55
CA PRO A 33 -66.03 43.18 -25.31
C PRO A 33 -66.81 44.34 -24.69
N GLY A 34 -68.09 44.51 -25.03
CA GLY A 34 -68.95 45.52 -24.42
C GLY A 34 -69.18 45.30 -22.92
N ILE A 35 -69.46 44.06 -22.50
CA ILE A 35 -69.64 43.72 -21.08
C ILE A 35 -68.32 43.91 -20.31
N LEU A 36 -67.19 43.47 -20.87
CA LEU A 36 -65.87 43.65 -20.25
C LEU A 36 -65.51 45.14 -20.12
N GLY A 37 -65.71 45.93 -21.18
CA GLY A 37 -65.44 47.37 -21.17
C GLY A 37 -66.33 48.12 -20.16
N TYR A 38 -67.60 47.74 -20.05
CA TYR A 38 -68.52 48.33 -19.08
C TYR A 38 -68.15 47.97 -17.63
N GLY A 39 -67.69 46.74 -17.38
CA GLY A 39 -67.20 46.34 -16.06
C GLY A 39 -65.99 47.15 -15.60
N VAL A 40 -65.03 47.37 -16.50
CA VAL A 40 -63.85 48.22 -16.25
C VAL A 40 -64.27 49.66 -16.01
N TYR A 41 -65.19 50.20 -16.81
CA TYR A 41 -65.72 51.54 -16.63
C TYR A 41 -66.43 51.72 -15.27
N LEU A 42 -67.22 50.74 -14.84
CA LEU A 42 -67.93 50.82 -13.56
C LEU A 42 -66.96 50.76 -12.37
N GLN A 43 -65.91 49.94 -12.46
CA GLN A 43 -64.85 49.88 -11.45
C GLN A 43 -64.04 51.17 -11.41
N ALA A 44 -63.71 51.75 -12.58
CA ALA A 44 -63.04 53.04 -12.68
C ALA A 44 -63.92 54.22 -12.21
N LYS A 45 -65.25 54.09 -12.28
CA LYS A 45 -66.18 55.10 -11.78
C LYS A 45 -66.40 55.02 -10.27
N ASN A 46 -66.34 53.80 -9.70
CA ASN A 46 -66.54 53.57 -8.26
C ASN A 46 -65.25 53.70 -7.45
N SER A 47 -64.10 53.54 -8.08
CA SER A 47 -62.80 53.88 -7.52
C SER A 47 -62.46 55.29 -8.00
N ASN A 48 -61.95 56.17 -7.14
CA ASN A 48 -61.75 57.60 -7.44
C ASN A 48 -60.63 57.88 -8.46
N TYR A 49 -60.32 56.92 -9.34
CA TYR A 49 -59.22 56.96 -10.29
C TYR A 49 -59.70 57.44 -11.65
N SER A 50 -58.91 58.30 -12.30
CA SER A 50 -59.13 58.60 -13.71
C SER A 50 -58.83 57.36 -14.57
N ILE A 51 -59.50 57.23 -15.72
CA ILE A 51 -59.27 56.11 -16.66
C ILE A 51 -57.79 56.03 -17.08
N ASP A 52 -57.12 57.17 -17.21
CA ASP A 52 -55.69 57.25 -17.52
C ASP A 52 -54.81 56.69 -16.40
N GLU A 53 -55.16 56.95 -15.14
CA GLU A 53 -54.44 56.47 -13.96
C GLU A 53 -54.59 54.96 -13.78
N LEU A 54 -55.77 54.41 -14.10
CA LEU A 54 -55.98 52.96 -14.17
C LEU A 54 -55.12 52.32 -15.25
N GLY A 55 -55.03 52.95 -16.44
CA GLY A 55 -54.19 52.49 -17.54
C GLY A 55 -52.69 52.46 -17.17
N GLN A 56 -52.20 53.51 -16.52
CA GLN A 56 -50.81 53.58 -16.03
C GLN A 56 -50.53 52.52 -14.96
N ASN A 57 -51.46 52.31 -14.02
CA ASN A 57 -51.33 51.28 -12.99
C ASN A 57 -51.32 49.86 -13.58
N LEU A 58 -52.14 49.58 -14.59
CA LEU A 58 -52.13 48.29 -15.28
C LEU A 58 -50.81 48.05 -16.02
N GLN A 59 -50.27 49.06 -16.72
CA GLN A 59 -48.95 48.96 -17.36
C GLN A 59 -47.83 48.75 -16.34
N ALA A 60 -47.87 49.47 -15.21
CA ALA A 60 -46.90 49.31 -14.14
C ALA A 60 -46.98 47.93 -13.48
N LEU A 61 -48.19 47.38 -13.31
CA LEU A 61 -48.38 46.00 -12.84
C LEU A 61 -47.86 44.97 -13.84
N GLN A 62 -48.14 45.14 -15.13
CA GLN A 62 -47.65 44.26 -16.18
C GLN A 62 -46.12 44.24 -16.20
N PHE A 63 -45.48 45.41 -16.18
CA PHE A 63 -44.02 45.50 -16.13
C PHE A 63 -43.44 44.85 -14.87
N LYS A 64 -44.08 45.03 -13.70
CA LYS A 64 -43.67 44.36 -12.46
C LYS A 64 -43.82 42.84 -12.56
N LEU A 65 -44.89 42.36 -13.20
CA LEU A 65 -45.15 40.94 -13.37
C LEU A 65 -44.12 40.32 -14.31
N ASP A 66 -43.85 40.94 -15.46
CA ASP A 66 -42.82 40.53 -16.42
C ASP A 66 -41.43 40.55 -15.77
N SER A 67 -41.11 41.59 -14.99
CA SER A 67 -39.84 41.67 -14.24
C SER A 67 -39.72 40.59 -13.17
N THR A 68 -40.82 40.27 -12.48
CA THR A 68 -40.84 39.19 -11.47
C THR A 68 -40.70 37.83 -12.13
N GLU A 69 -41.33 37.61 -13.27
CA GLU A 69 -41.21 36.38 -14.06
C GLU A 69 -39.78 36.17 -14.56
N GLN A 70 -39.13 37.23 -15.06
CA GLN A 70 -37.71 37.17 -15.43
C GLN A 70 -36.81 36.85 -14.23
N ASN A 71 -37.05 37.47 -13.08
CA ASN A 71 -36.28 37.19 -11.85
C ASN A 71 -36.47 35.75 -11.37
N LEU A 72 -37.70 35.23 -11.40
CA LEU A 72 -37.99 33.83 -11.06
C LEU A 72 -37.28 32.87 -12.02
N SER A 73 -37.31 33.14 -13.32
CA SER A 73 -36.60 32.33 -14.31
C SER A 73 -35.09 32.31 -14.09
N VAL A 74 -34.49 33.45 -13.74
CA VAL A 74 -33.06 33.54 -13.37
C VAL A 74 -32.78 32.74 -12.09
N GLN A 75 -33.68 32.80 -11.11
CA GLN A 75 -33.55 32.05 -9.86
C GLN A 75 -33.65 30.53 -10.09
N ASP A 76 -34.55 30.08 -10.95
CA ASP A 76 -34.67 28.67 -11.32
C ASP A 76 -33.39 28.16 -12.01
N SER A 77 -32.88 28.90 -13.00
CA SER A 77 -31.61 28.55 -13.67
C SER A 77 -30.42 28.53 -12.70
N PHE A 78 -30.41 29.42 -11.71
CA PHE A 78 -29.38 29.43 -10.67
C PHE A 78 -29.52 28.20 -9.76
N ASN A 79 -30.74 27.85 -9.34
CA ASN A 79 -31.00 26.67 -8.52
C ASN A 79 -30.56 25.39 -9.24
N ASP A 80 -30.87 25.25 -10.53
CA ASP A 80 -30.42 24.10 -11.34
C ASP A 80 -28.90 23.96 -11.35
N LYS A 81 -28.17 25.08 -11.50
CA LYS A 81 -26.70 25.08 -11.46
C LYS A 81 -26.16 24.69 -10.08
N VAL A 82 -26.80 25.13 -9.01
CA VAL A 82 -26.40 24.76 -7.64
C VAL A 82 -26.66 23.28 -7.39
N VAL A 83 -27.80 22.74 -7.84
CA VAL A 83 -28.11 21.30 -7.73
C VAL A 83 -27.10 20.47 -8.51
N ASP A 84 -26.80 20.81 -9.77
CA ASP A 84 -25.79 20.12 -10.59
C ASP A 84 -24.39 20.19 -9.94
N LEU A 85 -24.01 21.34 -9.36
CA LEU A 85 -22.75 21.46 -8.64
C LEU A 85 -22.70 20.57 -7.40
N ILE A 86 -23.80 20.50 -6.63
CA ILE A 86 -23.90 19.63 -5.45
C ILE A 86 -23.79 18.16 -5.86
N GLU A 87 -24.50 17.75 -6.91
CA GLU A 87 -24.46 16.36 -7.40
C GLU A 87 -23.06 15.96 -7.88
N ARG A 88 -22.39 16.83 -8.66
CA ARG A 88 -21.01 16.59 -9.10
C ARG A 88 -20.05 16.53 -7.93
N SER A 89 -20.16 17.47 -6.99
CA SER A 89 -19.29 17.50 -5.80
C SER A 89 -19.50 16.24 -4.94
N ASN A 90 -20.73 15.79 -4.78
CA ASN A 90 -21.05 14.58 -4.02
C ASN A 90 -20.51 13.33 -4.72
N SER A 91 -20.65 13.23 -6.05
CA SER A 91 -20.06 12.14 -6.83
C SER A 91 -18.53 12.10 -6.71
N GLN A 92 -17.86 13.25 -6.79
CA GLN A 92 -16.41 13.36 -6.61
C GLN A 92 -15.99 12.97 -5.18
N LEU A 93 -16.75 13.38 -4.16
CA LEU A 93 -16.47 13.03 -2.78
C LEU A 93 -16.58 11.52 -2.56
N LEU A 94 -17.61 10.87 -3.09
CA LEU A 94 -17.77 9.41 -3.03
C LEU A 94 -16.63 8.67 -3.75
N ALA A 95 -16.20 9.16 -4.92
CA ALA A 95 -15.06 8.59 -5.63
C ALA A 95 -13.77 8.72 -4.82
N CYS A 96 -13.53 9.90 -4.22
CA CYS A 96 -12.37 10.16 -3.37
C CYS A 96 -12.37 9.29 -2.10
N GLU A 97 -13.52 9.09 -1.45
CA GLU A 97 -13.61 8.23 -0.27
C GLU A 97 -13.34 6.77 -0.61
N SER A 98 -13.85 6.30 -1.75
CA SER A 98 -13.59 4.95 -2.26
C SER A 98 -12.11 4.74 -2.55
N GLU A 99 -11.46 5.69 -3.24
CA GLU A 99 -10.03 5.63 -3.52
C GLU A 99 -9.19 5.67 -2.24
N ARG A 100 -9.56 6.53 -1.28
CA ARG A 100 -8.91 6.57 0.04
C ARG A 100 -9.01 5.23 0.76
N ALA A 101 -10.19 4.61 0.77
CA ALA A 101 -10.40 3.31 1.40
C ALA A 101 -9.55 2.22 0.73
N LYS A 102 -9.45 2.24 -0.61
CA LYS A 102 -8.59 1.34 -1.37
C LYS A 102 -7.12 1.51 -1.00
N LEU A 103 -6.61 2.75 -1.04
CA LEU A 103 -5.21 3.05 -0.69
C LEU A 103 -4.90 2.69 0.76
N GLN A 104 -5.85 2.89 1.68
CA GLN A 104 -5.70 2.49 3.07
C GLN A 104 -5.60 0.96 3.21
N ALA A 105 -6.41 0.19 2.48
CA ALA A 105 -6.34 -1.27 2.47
C ALA A 105 -5.03 -1.79 1.84
N GLU A 106 -4.56 -1.16 0.76
CA GLU A 106 -3.26 -1.49 0.14
C GLU A 106 -2.09 -1.18 1.09
N SER A 107 -2.13 -0.04 1.78
CA SER A 107 -1.11 0.35 2.75
C SER A 107 -1.06 -0.60 3.95
N THR A 108 -2.20 -1.04 4.48
CA THR A 108 -2.23 -1.99 5.61
C THR A 108 -1.75 -3.37 5.19
N TYR A 109 -2.14 -3.83 4.00
CA TYR A 109 -1.64 -5.08 3.43
C TYR A 109 -0.12 -5.05 3.24
N ALA A 110 0.42 -3.98 2.67
CA ALA A 110 1.86 -3.80 2.49
C ALA A 110 2.62 -3.81 3.84
N ALA A 111 2.07 -3.15 4.86
CA ALA A 111 2.64 -3.15 6.21
C ALA A 111 2.67 -4.56 6.83
N GLN A 112 1.60 -5.33 6.68
CA GLN A 112 1.52 -6.72 7.15
C GLN A 112 2.55 -7.61 6.44
N LEU A 113 2.66 -7.50 5.12
CA LEU A 113 3.63 -8.25 4.33
C LEU A 113 5.07 -7.92 4.73
N CYS A 114 5.36 -6.64 4.98
CA CYS A 114 6.67 -6.19 5.46
C CYS A 114 7.00 -6.76 6.85
N ALA A 115 6.03 -6.71 7.78
CA ALA A 115 6.20 -7.28 9.12
C ALA A 115 6.46 -8.80 9.07
N GLN A 116 5.69 -9.53 8.25
CA GLN A 116 5.88 -10.96 8.05
C GLN A 116 7.26 -11.28 7.49
N ARG A 117 7.70 -10.56 6.44
CA ARG A 117 9.01 -10.77 5.84
C ARG A 117 10.15 -10.49 6.81
N THR A 118 10.00 -9.46 7.64
CA THR A 118 10.98 -9.12 8.67
C THR A 118 11.15 -10.26 9.68
N GLU A 119 10.04 -10.88 10.10
CA GLU A 119 10.09 -12.02 11.02
C GLU A 119 10.75 -13.25 10.38
N ILE A 120 10.44 -13.55 9.11
CA ILE A 120 11.08 -14.65 8.38
C ILE A 120 12.61 -14.43 8.30
N LEU A 121 13.04 -13.23 7.91
CA LEU A 121 14.47 -12.92 7.83
C LEU A 121 15.15 -12.98 9.20
N ARG A 122 14.45 -12.59 10.27
CA ARG A 122 14.96 -12.68 11.64
C ARG A 122 15.17 -14.13 12.07
N GLN A 123 14.24 -15.02 11.71
CA GLN A 123 14.36 -16.46 11.96
C GLN A 123 15.50 -17.08 11.16
N GLU A 124 15.57 -16.78 9.86
CA GLU A 124 16.65 -17.28 8.99
C GLU A 124 18.04 -16.83 9.49
N LEU A 125 18.17 -15.58 9.95
CA LEU A 125 19.41 -15.09 10.54
C LEU A 125 19.76 -15.85 11.84
N ALA A 126 18.78 -16.11 12.70
CA ALA A 126 18.98 -16.85 13.94
C ALA A 126 19.43 -18.29 13.64
N ASP A 127 18.75 -18.98 12.72
CA ASP A 127 19.05 -20.35 12.32
C ASP A 127 20.45 -20.44 11.68
N ASN A 128 20.78 -19.53 10.76
CA ASN A 128 22.10 -19.47 10.13
C ASN A 128 23.21 -19.18 11.15
N SER A 129 22.96 -18.27 12.10
CA SER A 129 23.93 -17.96 13.15
C SER A 129 24.19 -19.16 14.07
N ALA A 130 23.14 -19.94 14.39
CA ALA A 130 23.26 -21.16 15.17
C ALA A 130 23.98 -22.27 14.40
N ALA A 131 23.69 -22.42 13.10
CA ALA A 131 24.37 -23.38 12.24
C ALA A 131 25.88 -23.07 12.12
N ILE A 132 26.24 -21.80 11.93
CA ILE A 132 27.64 -21.35 11.90
C ILE A 132 28.30 -21.62 13.25
N ALA A 133 27.67 -21.26 14.37
CA ALA A 133 28.23 -21.51 15.69
C ALA A 133 28.50 -23.00 15.93
N ASN A 134 27.57 -23.87 15.54
CA ASN A 134 27.73 -25.32 15.66
C ASN A 134 28.87 -25.83 14.76
N GLN A 135 28.95 -25.39 13.51
CA GLN A 135 30.02 -25.77 12.59
C GLN A 135 31.38 -25.32 13.10
N THR A 136 31.52 -24.06 13.52
CA THR A 136 32.77 -23.54 14.08
C THR A 136 33.17 -24.27 15.35
N SER A 137 32.19 -24.65 16.19
CA SER A 137 32.48 -25.43 17.40
C SER A 137 32.98 -26.84 17.09
N ALA A 138 32.43 -27.49 16.06
CA ALA A 138 32.86 -28.81 15.60
C ALA A 138 34.26 -28.75 14.95
N GLU A 139 34.52 -27.73 14.12
CA GLU A 139 35.84 -27.51 13.52
C GLU A 139 36.92 -27.22 14.58
N LEU A 140 36.58 -26.45 15.61
CA LEU A 140 37.49 -26.17 16.74
C LEU A 140 37.80 -27.44 17.54
N GLN A 141 36.80 -28.29 17.80
CA GLN A 141 37.01 -29.57 18.47
C GLN A 141 37.91 -30.49 17.64
N GLY A 142 37.66 -30.62 16.34
CA GLY A 142 38.50 -31.43 15.45
C GLY A 142 39.95 -30.93 15.42
N ALA A 143 40.16 -29.61 15.31
CA ALA A 143 41.50 -29.03 15.34
C ALA A 143 42.22 -29.24 16.69
N GLN A 144 41.48 -29.25 17.81
CA GLN A 144 42.03 -29.55 19.14
C GLN A 144 42.45 -31.01 19.26
N GLU A 145 41.65 -31.94 18.73
CA GLU A 145 41.98 -33.37 18.68
C GLU A 145 43.23 -33.62 17.83
N ASP A 146 43.29 -33.03 16.63
CA ASP A 146 44.47 -33.13 15.75
C ASP A 146 45.74 -32.60 16.42
N LEU A 147 45.64 -31.46 17.12
CA LEU A 147 46.77 -30.89 17.86
C LEU A 147 47.25 -31.82 18.98
N ALA A 148 46.32 -32.44 19.71
CA ALA A 148 46.65 -33.41 20.74
C ALA A 148 47.39 -34.64 20.16
N VAL A 149 46.94 -35.16 19.01
CA VAL A 149 47.59 -36.28 18.33
C VAL A 149 49.00 -35.91 17.86
N VAL A 150 49.16 -34.74 17.25
CA VAL A 150 50.49 -34.27 16.78
C VAL A 150 51.44 -34.07 17.97
N GLN A 151 50.95 -33.54 19.08
CA GLN A 151 51.74 -33.38 20.30
C GLN A 151 52.20 -34.74 20.86
N GLU A 152 51.31 -35.73 20.93
CA GLU A 152 51.67 -37.09 21.36
C GLU A 152 52.73 -37.72 20.43
N GLN A 153 52.57 -37.56 19.11
CA GLN A 153 53.55 -38.05 18.13
C GLN A 153 54.92 -37.37 18.28
N LEU A 154 54.92 -36.06 18.55
CA LEU A 154 56.14 -35.30 18.80
C LEU A 154 56.85 -35.81 20.06
N ASP A 155 56.13 -35.96 21.16
CA ASP A 155 56.67 -36.43 22.44
C ASP A 155 57.22 -37.85 22.32
N LYS A 156 56.51 -38.73 21.60
CA LYS A 156 56.98 -40.08 21.28
C LYS A 156 58.25 -40.07 20.43
N THR A 157 58.32 -39.19 19.42
CA THR A 157 59.49 -39.06 18.55
C THR A 157 60.70 -38.52 19.31
N VAL A 158 60.50 -37.53 20.18
CA VAL A 158 61.54 -36.99 21.08
C VAL A 158 62.03 -38.07 22.04
N SER A 159 61.12 -38.83 22.65
CA SER A 159 61.47 -39.93 23.56
C SER A 159 62.28 -41.04 22.86
N ASN A 160 61.84 -41.45 21.67
CA ASN A 160 62.56 -42.42 20.83
C ASN A 160 63.96 -41.91 20.45
N PHE A 161 64.06 -40.63 20.06
CA PHE A 161 65.34 -40.00 19.73
C PHE A 161 66.27 -39.95 20.94
N ASN A 162 65.79 -39.54 22.10
CA ASN A 162 66.57 -39.49 23.34
C ASN A 162 67.07 -40.88 23.76
N THR A 163 66.22 -41.91 23.64
CA THR A 163 66.60 -43.30 23.91
C THR A 163 67.66 -43.79 22.93
N PHE A 164 67.51 -43.50 21.64
CA PHE A 164 68.49 -43.83 20.62
C PHE A 164 69.83 -43.12 20.86
N ALA A 165 69.77 -41.82 21.17
CA ALA A 165 70.89 -40.98 21.54
C ALA A 165 71.66 -41.54 22.74
N GLU A 166 70.96 -41.91 23.82
CA GLU A 166 71.58 -42.48 25.02
C GLU A 166 72.25 -43.83 24.71
N ASN A 167 71.56 -44.71 24.00
CA ASN A 167 72.13 -46.02 23.61
C ASN A 167 73.37 -45.86 22.71
N THR A 168 73.32 -44.92 21.76
CA THR A 168 74.46 -44.61 20.89
C THR A 168 75.61 -44.00 21.70
N ALA A 169 75.31 -43.11 22.64
CA ALA A 169 76.29 -42.51 23.55
C ALA A 169 76.98 -43.57 24.40
N ARG A 170 76.23 -44.50 25.00
CA ARG A 170 76.79 -45.62 25.75
C ARG A 170 77.69 -46.48 24.86
N SER A 171 77.29 -46.80 23.64
CA SER A 171 78.11 -47.62 22.75
C SER A 171 79.42 -46.93 22.33
N VAL A 172 79.34 -45.65 21.93
CA VAL A 172 80.49 -44.90 21.36
C VAL A 172 81.38 -44.31 22.44
N CYS A 173 80.81 -43.57 23.40
CA CYS A 173 81.58 -42.84 24.40
C CYS A 173 82.15 -43.76 25.47
N CYS A 174 81.51 -44.88 25.82
CA CYS A 174 82.12 -45.82 26.77
C CYS A 174 83.35 -46.51 26.18
N LYS A 175 83.34 -46.74 24.86
CA LYS A 175 84.53 -47.23 24.16
C LYS A 175 85.65 -46.19 24.21
N GLN A 176 85.36 -44.92 23.92
CA GLN A 176 86.36 -43.85 24.04
C GLN A 176 86.83 -43.62 25.48
N ARG A 177 85.96 -43.85 26.48
CA ARG A 177 86.33 -43.75 27.90
C ARG A 177 87.36 -44.79 28.31
N TYR A 178 87.34 -45.97 27.69
CA TYR A 178 88.37 -46.99 27.90
C TYR A 178 89.75 -46.47 27.49
N ASP A 179 89.81 -45.70 26.40
CA ASP A 179 91.04 -45.07 25.91
C ASP A 179 91.38 -43.77 26.67
N ASN A 180 90.38 -43.02 27.13
CA ASN A 180 90.52 -41.77 27.88
C ASN A 180 89.58 -41.72 29.09
N ALA A 181 90.14 -41.97 30.27
CA ALA A 181 89.39 -42.06 31.53
C ALA A 181 88.68 -40.76 31.95
N GLU A 182 89.02 -39.60 31.36
CA GLU A 182 88.40 -38.32 31.70
C GLU A 182 86.97 -38.20 31.17
N ILE A 183 86.58 -38.98 30.15
CA ILE A 183 85.25 -38.92 29.53
C ILE A 183 84.18 -39.49 30.47
N ASN A 184 83.29 -38.62 30.96
CA ASN A 184 82.21 -39.00 31.90
C ASN A 184 80.81 -38.51 31.50
N SER A 185 80.70 -37.69 30.46
CA SER A 185 79.42 -37.18 29.94
C SER A 185 79.39 -37.20 28.42
N TYR A 186 78.21 -36.96 27.85
CA TYR A 186 78.04 -36.72 26.43
C TYR A 186 77.09 -35.55 26.19
N ASN A 187 77.19 -34.96 25.01
CA ASN A 187 76.25 -33.95 24.53
C ASN A 187 75.91 -34.21 23.06
N ILE A 188 74.74 -33.74 22.62
CA ILE A 188 74.32 -33.82 21.22
C ILE A 188 74.21 -32.41 20.70
N ILE A 189 75.12 -32.06 19.80
CA ILE A 189 75.20 -30.73 19.20
C ILE A 189 75.04 -30.92 17.69
N ASN A 190 74.01 -30.30 17.11
CA ASN A 190 73.72 -30.39 15.67
C ASN A 190 73.66 -31.84 15.16
N ASN A 191 72.92 -32.71 15.86
CA ASN A 191 72.79 -34.14 15.56
C ASN A 191 74.12 -34.94 15.56
N LYS A 192 75.16 -34.43 16.24
CA LYS A 192 76.41 -35.14 16.46
C LYS A 192 76.61 -35.43 17.93
N LEU A 193 76.93 -36.68 18.23
CA LEU A 193 77.33 -37.11 19.56
C LEU A 193 78.76 -36.65 19.84
N VAL A 194 78.95 -35.91 20.94
CA VAL A 194 80.25 -35.46 21.43
C VAL A 194 80.46 -36.00 22.83
N CYS A 195 81.52 -36.78 23.02
CA CYS A 195 81.91 -37.32 24.32
C CYS A 195 82.74 -36.26 25.08
N LEU A 196 82.37 -35.95 26.31
CA LEU A 196 82.92 -34.84 27.09
C LEU A 196 83.43 -35.35 28.44
N GLY A 197 84.44 -34.67 28.99
CA GLY A 197 84.97 -35.01 30.31
C GLY A 197 84.08 -34.55 31.47
N SER A 198 83.39 -33.43 31.27
CA SER A 198 82.40 -32.89 32.20
C SER A 198 81.44 -31.95 31.47
N GLY A 199 80.25 -31.74 32.04
CA GLY A 199 79.17 -30.97 31.42
C GLY A 199 78.42 -31.78 30.35
N GLY A 200 77.09 -31.88 30.50
CA GLY A 200 76.22 -32.70 29.62
C GLY A 200 75.54 -33.85 30.36
N SER A 201 74.95 -34.76 29.59
CA SER A 201 74.26 -35.94 30.13
C SER A 201 75.28 -36.95 30.65
N LEU A 202 75.07 -37.44 31.87
CA LEU A 202 75.96 -38.40 32.52
C LEU A 202 76.01 -39.72 31.72
N LEU A 203 77.23 -40.21 31.49
CA LEU A 203 77.46 -41.44 30.77
C LEU A 203 77.57 -42.62 31.75
N ASN A 204 76.59 -43.53 31.71
CA ASN A 204 76.61 -44.73 32.56
C ASN A 204 77.17 -45.93 31.77
N CYS A 205 78.46 -46.20 31.95
CA CYS A 205 79.16 -47.34 31.36
C CYS A 205 79.20 -48.49 32.36
N THR A 206 78.32 -49.47 32.22
CA THR A 206 78.46 -50.73 32.96
C THR A 206 79.63 -51.51 32.35
N LEU A 207 80.72 -51.66 33.10
CA LEU A 207 81.83 -52.55 32.76
C LEU A 207 81.29 -53.99 32.78
N GLY A 208 80.97 -54.52 31.60
CA GLY A 208 80.73 -55.94 31.40
C GLY A 208 82.05 -56.69 31.27
#